data_AF-A0A9W9EBH4-F1
#
_entry.id   AF-A0A9W9EBH4-F1
#
_cell.length_a   1.000
_cell.length_b   1.000
_cell.length_c   1.000
_cell.angle_alpha   90.00
_cell.angle_beta   90.00
_cell.angle_gamma   90.00
#
_symmetry.space_group_name_H-M   'P 1'
#
loop_
_entity.id
_entity.type
_entity.pdbx_description
1 polymer ?
#
loop_
_entity_poly.entity_id
_entity_poly.type
_entity_poly.pdbx_seq_one_letter_code
_entity_poly.pdbx_strand_id
1 'polypeptide(L)'
;MFSKLFTITVLASAASAHMKMSNPVPYGGSTLSNAPLFADGSDFPCKQRTGVYDLQGASNVYAQGSTQKLSFVGSAVHGGGSCQVSVTTDAQPDKNSVWRVIKSIEGGCPAQDQTGNMGDDANAIDPYTYDFTIPKELATGNYTLAWTWFNKIGNREMYMNCAPLSVTGSGGSKDFLNTLPEMFQANIFGGGDSCQTADSTDLEFPDPGSDVVKLNGATSVFAGPKNTQNCKFGMGGSGGNAPAPTPTGGAQTSAAPAQPTKAPQSIPGGVFITSPIGGGQPPAATQPAAPPAASQVASQPASQPAPSKPTSAPLVNLPVQSQAPVATSATPAPAPAPTSGSGSGSGSGSGSGSGSSPSGGFAAGTACSSEGQWNCIGGSQFQRCASGAWSPAQALASGTSCQAGQSANLNMVAKRGGNSMRRATRIRA
;
A
#
# COMPACT_ATOMS: atom_id res chain seq x y z
N MET A 1 -16.88 24.38 -55.07
CA MET A 1 -15.75 23.58 -54.54
C MET A 1 -15.68 23.81 -53.05
N PHE A 2 -16.23 22.90 -52.23
CA PHE A 2 -16.17 22.99 -50.77
C PHE A 2 -15.29 21.85 -50.26
N SER A 3 -14.05 22.16 -49.92
CA SER A 3 -13.12 21.19 -49.35
C SER A 3 -13.38 21.10 -47.84
N LYS A 4 -13.95 19.98 -47.39
CA LYS A 4 -14.15 19.70 -45.97
C LYS A 4 -12.83 19.20 -45.37
N LEU A 5 -12.17 20.05 -44.57
CA LEU A 5 -11.10 19.61 -43.68
C LEU A 5 -11.71 18.68 -42.61
N PHE A 6 -11.29 17.42 -42.61
CA PHE A 6 -11.49 16.52 -41.48
C PHE A 6 -10.32 16.71 -40.51
N THR A 7 -10.56 17.42 -39.41
CA THR A 7 -9.64 17.47 -38.27
C THR A 7 -9.76 16.15 -37.51
N ILE A 8 -8.78 15.26 -37.67
CA ILE A 8 -8.66 14.05 -36.85
C ILE A 8 -7.99 14.46 -35.54
N THR A 9 -8.79 14.69 -34.51
CA THR A 9 -8.30 14.83 -33.14
C THR A 9 -7.99 13.42 -32.62
N VAL A 10 -6.71 13.02 -32.67
CA VAL A 10 -6.24 11.81 -31.98
C VAL A 10 -6.30 12.10 -30.49
N LEU A 11 -7.37 11.64 -29.83
CA LEU A 11 -7.45 11.62 -28.38
C LEU A 11 -6.52 10.50 -27.91
N ALA A 12 -5.27 10.84 -27.56
CA ALA A 12 -4.36 9.92 -26.91
C ALA A 12 -4.97 9.57 -25.55
N SER A 13 -5.62 8.41 -25.46
CA SER A 13 -5.95 7.80 -24.19
C SER A 13 -4.63 7.56 -23.45
N ALA A 14 -4.32 8.41 -22.48
CA ALA A 14 -3.27 8.13 -21.50
C ALA A 14 -3.72 6.88 -20.73
N ALA A 15 -3.39 5.70 -21.24
CA ALA A 15 -3.57 4.46 -20.53
C ALA A 15 -2.70 4.57 -19.27
N SER A 16 -3.36 4.82 -18.14
CA SER A 16 -2.78 4.96 -16.81
C SER A 16 -2.32 3.57 -16.36
N ALA A 17 -1.29 3.02 -16.99
CA ALA A 17 -0.93 1.62 -16.81
C ALA A 17 -0.01 1.39 -15.60
N HIS A 18 0.41 2.42 -14.86
CA HIS A 18 1.47 2.35 -13.85
C HIS A 18 0.99 1.90 -12.46
N MET A 19 1.88 1.92 -11.47
CA MET A 19 1.64 1.41 -10.11
C MET A 19 1.32 2.53 -9.11
N LYS A 20 0.42 2.25 -8.17
CA LYS A 20 0.19 3.08 -6.97
C LYS A 20 0.01 2.22 -5.73
N MET A 21 0.36 2.79 -4.58
CA MET A 21 0.20 2.19 -3.26
C MET A 21 -1.29 2.00 -2.93
N SER A 22 -1.66 0.79 -2.52
CA SER A 22 -2.99 0.44 -2.03
C SER A 22 -3.01 0.21 -0.51
N ASN A 23 -1.90 -0.25 0.05
CA ASN A 23 -1.69 -0.34 1.49
C ASN A 23 -0.26 0.08 1.85
N PRO A 24 -0.03 0.98 2.82
CA PRO A 24 -1.00 1.78 3.58
C PRO A 24 -1.97 2.58 2.71
N VAL A 25 -3.18 2.86 3.20
CA VAL A 25 -4.20 3.60 2.44
C VAL A 25 -3.71 5.04 2.24
N PRO A 26 -3.53 5.51 0.98
CA PRO A 26 -2.94 6.82 0.70
C PRO A 26 -3.92 7.97 0.92
N TYR A 27 -3.37 9.17 1.12
CA TYR A 27 -4.16 10.41 1.06
C TYR A 27 -4.76 10.63 -0.34
N GLY A 28 -5.93 11.28 -0.37
CA GLY A 28 -6.57 11.74 -1.60
C GLY A 28 -6.81 10.61 -2.60
N GLY A 29 -7.21 9.42 -2.11
CA GLY A 29 -7.29 8.19 -2.91
C GLY A 29 -8.13 8.32 -4.19
N SER A 30 -9.19 9.13 -4.18
CA SER A 30 -10.04 9.38 -5.36
C SER A 30 -9.34 10.18 -6.47
N THR A 31 -8.32 10.97 -6.14
CA THR A 31 -7.59 11.82 -7.09
C THR A 31 -6.16 11.34 -7.34
N LEU A 32 -5.73 10.27 -6.65
CA LEU A 32 -4.38 9.73 -6.78
C LEU A 32 -4.21 8.99 -8.11
N SER A 33 -3.39 9.56 -9.00
CA SER A 33 -2.95 8.90 -10.23
C SER A 33 -1.86 7.86 -9.95
N ASN A 34 -1.71 6.90 -10.86
CA ASN A 34 -0.60 5.94 -10.82
C ASN A 34 0.60 6.39 -11.65
N ALA A 35 0.57 7.57 -12.27
CA ALA A 35 1.71 8.14 -13.01
C ALA A 35 2.95 8.31 -12.10
N PRO A 36 4.17 8.45 -12.65
CA PRO A 36 5.33 8.91 -11.90
C PRO A 36 5.16 10.38 -11.46
N LEU A 37 6.06 10.88 -10.61
CA LEU A 37 6.19 12.33 -10.40
C LEU A 37 6.61 12.99 -11.72
N PHE A 38 6.34 14.28 -11.87
CA PHE A 38 6.85 15.04 -13.01
C PHE A 38 8.38 15.10 -12.96
N ALA A 39 8.99 14.98 -14.14
CA ALA A 39 10.44 14.94 -14.28
C ALA A 39 11.13 16.24 -13.83
N ASP A 40 10.40 17.36 -13.73
CA ASP A 40 10.88 18.64 -13.19
C ASP A 40 10.65 18.81 -11.67
N GLY A 41 10.03 17.82 -11.03
CA GLY A 41 9.71 17.82 -9.60
C GLY A 41 8.66 18.86 -9.21
N SER A 42 7.86 19.37 -10.16
CA SER A 42 6.83 20.37 -9.89
C SER A 42 5.71 19.84 -8.98
N ASP A 43 5.42 18.54 -9.01
CA ASP A 43 4.44 17.87 -8.14
C ASP A 43 5.06 17.12 -6.94
N PHE A 44 6.36 17.27 -6.68
CA PHE A 44 7.01 16.74 -5.48
C PHE A 44 6.76 17.64 -4.26
N PRO A 45 6.53 17.09 -3.04
CA PRO A 45 6.35 15.67 -2.72
C PRO A 45 4.89 15.21 -2.88
N CYS A 46 4.62 13.90 -2.73
CA CYS A 46 3.28 13.33 -2.59
C CYS A 46 2.30 13.53 -3.78
N LYS A 47 2.77 13.98 -4.95
CA LYS A 47 1.95 14.32 -6.12
C LYS A 47 1.01 15.48 -5.82
N GLN A 48 1.59 16.66 -5.61
CA GLN A 48 0.88 17.90 -5.33
C GLN A 48 -0.27 18.11 -6.32
N ARG A 49 -1.48 18.20 -5.77
CA ARG A 49 -2.75 18.35 -6.48
C ARG A 49 -3.80 18.84 -5.50
N THR A 50 -4.94 19.30 -6.00
CA THR A 50 -6.07 19.65 -5.13
C THR A 50 -6.49 18.46 -4.27
N GLY A 51 -6.58 18.67 -2.95
CA GLY A 51 -6.97 17.62 -1.99
C GLY A 51 -5.89 16.55 -1.75
N VAL A 52 -4.62 16.84 -2.06
CA VAL A 52 -3.50 15.88 -1.90
C VAL A 52 -3.40 15.26 -0.51
N TYR A 53 -3.76 16.00 0.55
CA TYR A 53 -3.72 15.55 1.94
C TYR A 53 -5.11 15.28 2.55
N ASP A 54 -6.15 15.21 1.71
CA ASP A 54 -7.47 14.83 2.20
C ASP A 54 -7.46 13.38 2.64
N LEU A 55 -7.96 13.09 3.84
CA LEU A 55 -7.97 11.71 4.35
C LEU A 55 -8.83 10.80 3.48
N GLN A 56 -10.03 11.25 3.06
CA GLN A 56 -10.97 10.45 2.28
C GLN A 56 -11.21 9.03 2.87
N GLY A 57 -11.20 8.92 4.19
CA GLY A 57 -11.33 7.65 4.93
C GLY A 57 -10.02 6.90 5.19
N ALA A 58 -8.87 7.38 4.68
CA ALA A 58 -7.56 6.82 4.98
C ALA A 58 -7.25 6.88 6.48
N SER A 59 -6.92 5.73 7.05
CA SER A 59 -6.54 5.58 8.45
C SER A 59 -5.56 4.42 8.58
N ASN A 60 -4.30 4.74 8.89
CA ASN A 60 -3.26 3.74 9.10
C ASN A 60 -2.70 3.91 10.52
N VAL A 61 -3.19 3.08 11.44
CA VAL A 61 -2.86 3.15 12.87
C VAL A 61 -2.01 1.94 13.23
N TYR A 62 -0.72 2.17 13.50
CA TYR A 62 0.27 1.11 13.68
C TYR A 62 1.01 1.27 15.02
N ALA A 63 1.25 0.17 15.70
CA ALA A 63 2.02 0.19 16.95
C ALA A 63 3.53 0.25 16.68
N GLN A 64 4.27 0.87 17.59
CA GLN A 64 5.74 0.74 17.65
C GLN A 64 6.16 -0.73 17.60
N GLY A 65 7.13 -1.06 16.73
CA GLY A 65 7.63 -2.42 16.52
C GLY A 65 6.71 -3.35 15.72
N SER A 66 5.54 -2.89 15.28
CA SER A 66 4.62 -3.72 14.48
C SER A 66 5.07 -3.79 13.02
N THR A 67 4.97 -4.98 12.45
CA THR A 67 5.18 -5.22 11.02
C THR A 67 3.87 -5.03 10.27
N GLN A 68 3.95 -4.31 9.15
CA GLN A 68 2.85 -3.91 8.31
C GLN A 68 3.12 -4.34 6.87
N LYS A 69 2.05 -4.49 6.09
CA LYS A 69 2.14 -4.85 4.67
C LYS A 69 2.20 -3.61 3.80
N LEU A 70 3.07 -3.63 2.80
CA LEU A 70 3.09 -2.71 1.68
C LEU A 70 2.52 -3.45 0.45
N SER A 71 1.56 -2.85 -0.23
CA SER A 71 0.84 -3.46 -1.35
C SER A 71 0.45 -2.42 -2.40
N PHE A 72 0.24 -2.87 -3.64
CA PHE A 72 0.06 -2.01 -4.80
C PHE A 72 -1.13 -2.43 -5.67
N VAL A 73 -1.56 -1.51 -6.53
CA VAL A 73 -2.43 -1.77 -7.68
C VAL A 73 -1.86 -1.09 -8.92
N GLY A 74 -2.06 -1.69 -10.08
CA GLY A 74 -1.57 -1.18 -11.36
C GLY A 74 -1.21 -2.29 -12.34
N SER A 75 -0.72 -1.90 -13.51
CA SER A 75 -0.42 -2.85 -14.60
C SER A 75 1.02 -2.79 -15.15
N ALA A 76 1.85 -1.85 -14.72
CA ALA A 76 3.15 -1.58 -15.30
C ALA A 76 4.21 -1.46 -14.21
N VAL A 77 4.71 -2.64 -13.84
CA VAL A 77 5.74 -2.83 -12.81
C VAL A 77 7.15 -2.59 -13.32
N HIS A 78 7.35 -2.34 -14.63
CA HIS A 78 8.64 -1.97 -15.22
C HIS A 78 9.80 -2.92 -14.87
N GLY A 79 9.51 -4.23 -14.78
CA GLY A 79 10.49 -5.24 -14.37
C GLY A 79 10.96 -5.11 -12.92
N GLY A 80 10.18 -4.43 -12.08
CA GLY A 80 10.51 -4.11 -10.70
C GLY A 80 11.33 -2.82 -10.56
N GLY A 81 12.43 -2.92 -9.82
CA GLY A 81 13.22 -1.79 -9.34
C GLY A 81 13.33 -1.77 -7.82
N SER A 82 13.62 -0.60 -7.26
CA SER A 82 13.87 -0.45 -5.82
C SER A 82 12.96 0.59 -5.19
N CYS A 83 12.59 0.36 -3.94
CA CYS A 83 11.65 1.20 -3.19
C CYS A 83 12.20 1.61 -1.82
N GLN A 84 11.74 2.74 -1.30
CA GLN A 84 11.87 3.08 0.11
C GLN A 84 10.49 3.30 0.74
N VAL A 85 10.42 3.01 2.04
CA VAL A 85 9.37 3.50 2.93
C VAL A 85 10.00 4.52 3.85
N SER A 86 9.48 5.75 3.81
CA SER A 86 10.01 6.87 4.59
C SER A 86 8.90 7.54 5.38
N VAL A 87 9.26 8.22 6.48
CA VAL A 87 8.32 8.97 7.31
C VAL A 87 8.79 10.40 7.52
N THR A 88 7.83 11.32 7.70
CA THR A 88 8.07 12.69 8.14
C THR A 88 7.04 13.09 9.20
N THR A 89 7.39 14.03 10.06
CA THR A 89 6.47 14.62 11.05
C THR A 89 5.48 15.60 10.44
N ASP A 90 5.71 16.02 9.19
CA ASP A 90 4.86 17.02 8.54
C ASP A 90 3.53 16.39 8.14
N ALA A 91 2.43 16.99 8.63
CA ALA A 91 1.08 16.55 8.30
C ALA A 91 0.71 16.84 6.83
N GLN A 92 1.31 17.87 6.25
CA GLN A 92 1.16 18.27 4.85
C GLN A 92 2.55 18.59 4.29
N PRO A 93 3.34 17.56 3.90
CA PRO A 93 4.72 17.77 3.50
C PRO A 93 4.88 18.71 2.31
N ASP A 94 5.96 19.48 2.28
CA ASP A 94 6.34 20.31 1.13
C ASP A 94 7.76 19.96 0.65
N LYS A 95 8.32 20.76 -0.27
CA LYS A 95 9.65 20.50 -0.83
C LYS A 95 10.79 20.60 0.20
N ASN A 96 10.54 21.19 1.35
CA ASN A 96 11.48 21.34 2.45
C ASN A 96 11.30 20.27 3.54
N SER A 97 10.24 19.46 3.46
CA SER A 97 10.01 18.37 4.41
C SER A 97 11.15 17.38 4.39
N VAL A 98 11.61 17.04 5.58
CA VAL A 98 12.66 16.03 5.79
C VAL A 98 12.00 14.67 5.94
N TRP A 99 12.35 13.75 5.05
CA TRP A 99 11.84 12.38 5.02
C TRP A 99 12.92 11.43 5.52
N ARG A 100 12.57 10.53 6.44
CA ARG A 100 13.50 9.60 7.07
C ARG A 100 13.16 8.17 6.69
N VAL A 101 14.12 7.43 6.15
CA VAL A 101 13.93 6.06 5.66
C VAL A 101 13.78 5.10 6.85
N ILE A 102 12.73 4.29 6.82
CA ILE A 102 12.53 3.19 7.78
C ILE A 102 12.66 1.81 7.13
N LYS A 103 12.61 1.73 5.80
CA LYS A 103 12.79 0.49 5.03
C LYS A 103 13.34 0.79 3.64
N SER A 104 14.32 0.02 3.21
CA SER A 104 14.75 -0.05 1.80
C SER A 104 14.50 -1.45 1.23
N ILE A 105 13.95 -1.52 0.02
CA ILE A 105 13.75 -2.75 -0.75
C ILE A 105 14.52 -2.57 -2.06
N GLU A 106 15.64 -3.25 -2.19
CA GLU A 106 16.53 -3.14 -3.35
C GLU A 106 16.28 -4.29 -4.30
N GLY A 107 15.75 -3.97 -5.48
CA GLY A 107 15.31 -4.94 -6.47
C GLY A 107 13.98 -5.60 -6.16
N GLY A 108 13.29 -6.00 -7.24
CA GLY A 108 12.03 -6.74 -7.16
C GLY A 108 10.89 -5.99 -6.49
N CYS A 109 10.90 -4.66 -6.44
CA CYS A 109 9.77 -3.83 -5.99
C CYS A 109 9.26 -2.97 -7.16
N PRO A 110 7.94 -2.88 -7.42
CA PRO A 110 6.81 -3.41 -6.65
C PRO A 110 6.46 -4.88 -6.95
N ALA A 111 7.11 -5.52 -7.91
CA ALA A 111 6.91 -6.93 -8.22
C ALA A 111 8.24 -7.66 -8.45
N GLN A 112 8.35 -8.88 -7.93
CA GLN A 112 9.55 -9.71 -8.04
C GLN A 112 9.55 -10.56 -9.29
N ASP A 113 10.74 -10.89 -9.79
CA ASP A 113 10.94 -11.82 -10.91
C ASP A 113 10.19 -11.44 -12.20
N GLN A 114 9.93 -10.15 -12.40
CA GLN A 114 9.25 -9.64 -13.59
C GLN A 114 10.27 -9.19 -14.65
N THR A 115 10.10 -9.67 -15.88
CA THR A 115 10.85 -9.19 -17.06
C THR A 115 10.07 -8.16 -17.87
N GLY A 116 8.83 -7.87 -17.47
CA GLY A 116 7.94 -6.93 -18.14
C GLY A 116 6.84 -6.44 -17.21
N ASN A 117 5.78 -5.91 -17.82
CA ASN A 117 4.59 -5.42 -17.12
C ASN A 117 3.62 -6.57 -16.83
N MET A 118 2.83 -6.43 -15.76
CA MET A 118 1.88 -7.45 -15.30
C MET A 118 0.57 -6.80 -14.87
N GLY A 119 -0.55 -7.50 -14.99
CA GLY A 119 -1.87 -6.96 -14.69
C GLY A 119 -2.57 -6.42 -15.95
N ASP A 120 -3.90 -6.55 -15.97
CA ASP A 120 -4.69 -6.26 -17.17
C ASP A 120 -5.11 -4.79 -17.27
N ASP A 121 -5.15 -4.06 -16.15
CA ASP A 121 -5.57 -2.66 -16.09
C ASP A 121 -4.99 -1.88 -14.89
N ALA A 122 -5.29 -0.58 -14.85
CA ALA A 122 -4.81 0.37 -13.84
C ALA A 122 -5.19 0.05 -12.38
N ASN A 123 -6.17 -0.82 -12.16
CA ASN A 123 -6.68 -1.26 -10.87
C ASN A 123 -6.38 -2.72 -10.58
N ALA A 124 -5.63 -3.41 -11.46
CA ALA A 124 -5.22 -4.79 -11.22
C ALA A 124 -4.45 -4.88 -9.89
N ILE A 125 -4.77 -5.88 -9.08
CA ILE A 125 -4.13 -6.11 -7.79
C ILE A 125 -2.72 -6.66 -8.06
N ASP A 126 -1.72 -6.03 -7.44
CA ASP A 126 -0.38 -6.60 -7.39
C ASP A 126 -0.37 -7.78 -6.40
N PRO A 127 -0.10 -9.02 -6.85
CA PRO A 127 0.00 -10.17 -5.96
C PRO A 127 1.21 -10.11 -5.01
N TYR A 128 2.22 -9.29 -5.30
CA TYR A 128 3.40 -9.15 -4.45
C TYR A 128 3.13 -8.17 -3.31
N THR A 129 3.50 -8.59 -2.11
CA THR A 129 3.44 -7.76 -0.91
C THR A 129 4.77 -7.76 -0.19
N TYR A 130 5.04 -6.68 0.56
CA TYR A 130 6.31 -6.48 1.26
C TYR A 130 6.05 -6.13 2.71
N ASP A 131 6.97 -6.51 3.59
CA ASP A 131 6.89 -6.16 4.99
C ASP A 131 7.72 -4.90 5.27
N PHE A 132 7.16 -3.99 6.05
CA PHE A 132 7.90 -2.90 6.69
C PHE A 132 7.52 -2.83 8.16
N THR A 133 8.47 -2.47 9.01
CA THR A 133 8.24 -2.39 10.46
C THR A 133 8.25 -0.94 10.91
N ILE A 134 7.30 -0.54 11.75
CA ILE A 134 7.38 0.74 12.45
C ILE A 134 8.47 0.62 13.52
N PRO A 135 9.54 1.42 13.51
CA PRO A 135 10.62 1.29 14.49
C PRO A 135 10.10 1.42 15.92
N LYS A 136 10.67 0.65 16.86
CA LYS A 136 10.25 0.71 18.28
C LYS A 136 10.63 2.04 18.93
N GLU A 137 11.70 2.63 18.42
CA GLU A 137 12.34 3.86 18.87
C GLU A 137 11.64 5.11 18.32
N LEU A 138 10.83 4.97 17.27
CA LEU A 138 10.08 6.09 16.69
C LEU A 138 9.02 6.55 17.69
N ALA A 139 9.03 7.84 18.07
CA ALA A 139 8.03 8.38 18.99
C ALA A 139 6.57 8.11 18.53
N THR A 140 5.68 7.96 19.51
CA THR A 140 4.23 7.94 19.27
C THR A 140 3.77 9.31 18.75
N GLY A 141 2.87 9.31 17.76
CA GLY A 141 2.39 10.54 17.14
C GLY A 141 1.84 10.34 15.73
N ASN A 142 1.49 11.45 15.10
CA ASN A 142 1.05 11.48 13.71
C ASN A 142 2.24 11.81 12.81
N TYR A 143 2.29 11.12 11.67
CA TYR A 143 3.32 11.19 10.65
C TYR A 143 2.65 11.14 9.28
N THR A 144 3.41 11.52 8.26
CA THR A 144 3.13 11.11 6.88
C THR A 144 4.13 10.03 6.49
N LEU A 145 3.64 8.92 5.96
CA LEU A 145 4.44 7.87 5.34
C LEU A 145 4.49 8.09 3.83
N ALA A 146 5.65 7.88 3.21
CA ALA A 146 5.83 7.87 1.77
C ALA A 146 6.37 6.51 1.32
N TRP A 147 5.73 5.95 0.30
CA TRP A 147 6.35 4.96 -0.58
C TRP A 147 6.99 5.71 -1.75
N THR A 148 8.27 5.45 -2.01
CA THR A 148 8.95 5.87 -3.23
C THR A 148 9.44 4.66 -4.01
N TRP A 149 9.40 4.74 -5.34
CA TRP A 149 9.86 3.68 -6.23
C TRP A 149 10.62 4.24 -7.42
N PHE A 150 11.74 3.60 -7.73
CA PHE A 150 12.58 3.87 -8.88
C PHE A 150 12.54 2.65 -9.80
N ASN A 151 11.87 2.81 -10.93
CA ASN A 151 11.63 1.72 -11.88
C ASN A 151 12.92 1.25 -12.55
N LYS A 152 13.01 -0.07 -12.75
CA LYS A 152 14.17 -0.69 -13.40
C LYS A 152 14.22 -0.36 -14.90
N ILE A 153 13.14 -0.66 -15.62
CA ILE A 153 13.06 -0.57 -17.09
C ILE A 153 12.22 0.64 -17.50
N GLY A 154 12.57 1.29 -18.62
CA GLY A 154 11.77 2.37 -19.23
C GLY A 154 12.35 3.77 -19.00
N ASN A 155 11.48 4.77 -18.89
CA ASN A 155 11.91 6.13 -18.55
C ASN A 155 12.56 6.15 -17.17
N ARG A 156 13.49 7.07 -16.91
CA ARG A 156 14.05 7.25 -15.57
C ARG A 156 13.04 8.05 -14.76
N GLU A 157 12.29 7.37 -13.90
CA GLU A 157 11.16 7.95 -13.18
C GLU A 157 11.32 7.77 -11.67
N MET A 158 10.58 8.58 -10.91
CA MET A 158 10.39 8.42 -9.47
C MET A 158 8.90 8.42 -9.19
N TYR A 159 8.40 7.35 -8.59
CA TYR A 159 7.04 7.25 -8.10
C TYR A 159 7.04 7.65 -6.62
N MET A 160 5.97 8.30 -6.18
CA MET A 160 5.79 8.65 -4.78
C MET A 160 4.30 8.69 -4.44
N ASN A 161 3.87 7.95 -3.42
CA ASN A 161 2.54 8.07 -2.83
C ASN A 161 2.68 8.25 -1.32
N CYS A 162 1.81 9.07 -0.73
CA CYS A 162 1.85 9.39 0.69
C CYS A 162 0.57 8.95 1.40
N ALA A 163 0.70 8.54 2.66
CA ALA A 163 -0.38 8.07 3.51
C ALA A 163 -0.32 8.71 4.91
N PRO A 164 -1.48 8.98 5.56
CA PRO A 164 -1.51 9.35 6.97
C PRO A 164 -1.04 8.17 7.81
N LEU A 165 -0.21 8.42 8.82
CA LEU A 165 0.27 7.40 9.74
C LEU A 165 0.08 7.86 11.18
N SER A 166 -0.62 7.08 11.99
CA SER A 166 -0.69 7.27 13.44
C SER A 166 0.07 6.16 14.13
N VAL A 167 1.21 6.50 14.72
CA VAL A 167 2.04 5.56 15.51
C VAL A 167 1.55 5.56 16.94
N THR A 168 1.21 4.38 17.47
CA THR A 168 0.74 4.18 18.86
C THR A 168 1.79 3.48 19.71
N GLY A 169 1.79 3.77 21.02
CA GLY A 169 2.71 3.19 21.98
C GLY A 169 2.89 4.09 23.20
N SER A 170 3.89 3.79 24.02
CA SER A 170 4.21 4.56 25.24
C SER A 170 5.67 5.00 25.31
N GLY A 171 6.47 4.73 24.27
CA GLY A 171 7.92 5.01 24.24
C GLY A 171 8.38 5.79 23.01
N GLY A 172 9.68 5.68 22.71
CA GLY A 172 10.34 6.30 21.57
C GLY A 172 10.80 7.74 21.79
N SER A 173 11.59 8.26 20.85
CA SER A 173 12.08 9.64 20.85
C SER A 173 11.82 10.30 19.49
N LYS A 174 11.57 11.61 19.50
CA LYS A 174 11.52 12.39 18.25
C LYS A 174 12.91 12.46 17.60
N ASP A 175 13.96 12.43 18.41
CA ASP A 175 15.35 12.51 17.95
C ASP A 175 15.80 11.25 17.21
N PHE A 176 15.09 10.12 17.37
CA PHE A 176 15.36 8.89 16.62
C PHE A 176 15.27 9.13 15.10
N LEU A 177 14.39 10.02 14.64
CA LEU A 177 14.32 10.37 13.23
C LEU A 177 15.65 10.94 12.70
N ASN A 178 16.41 11.64 13.53
CA ASN A 178 17.70 12.22 13.14
C ASN A 178 18.80 11.17 13.01
N THR A 179 18.57 9.94 13.48
CA THR A 179 19.50 8.82 13.30
C THR A 179 19.23 8.01 12.03
N LEU A 180 18.10 8.26 11.37
CA LEU A 180 17.70 7.60 10.14
C LEU A 180 18.16 8.41 8.92
N PRO A 181 18.54 7.77 7.81
CA PRO A 181 18.99 8.49 6.63
C PRO A 181 17.84 9.23 5.95
N GLU A 182 18.13 10.32 5.23
CA GLU A 182 17.11 10.97 4.41
C GLU A 182 16.76 10.13 3.19
N MET A 183 15.47 10.19 2.84
CA MET A 183 14.93 9.55 1.65
C MET A 183 15.69 9.95 0.39
N PHE A 184 16.05 8.94 -0.42
CA PHE A 184 16.70 9.15 -1.69
C PHE A 184 15.76 9.81 -2.71
N GLN A 185 16.26 10.81 -3.45
CA GLN A 185 15.52 11.47 -4.53
C GLN A 185 16.39 11.53 -5.79
N ALA A 186 15.79 11.13 -6.92
CA ALA A 186 16.39 11.15 -8.26
C ALA A 186 15.29 11.34 -9.31
N ASN A 187 15.68 11.56 -10.57
CA ASN A 187 14.79 11.58 -11.74
C ASN A 187 13.72 12.69 -11.77
N ILE A 188 13.72 13.61 -10.80
CA ILE A 188 12.74 14.71 -10.65
C ILE A 188 13.40 16.10 -10.72
N PHE A 189 14.50 16.22 -11.47
CA PHE A 189 15.35 17.41 -11.50
C PHE A 189 15.59 17.96 -12.93
N GLY A 190 14.75 17.62 -13.90
CA GLY A 190 14.76 18.20 -15.25
C GLY A 190 15.76 17.61 -16.25
N GLY A 191 16.40 16.47 -15.93
CA GLY A 191 17.30 15.76 -16.85
C GLY A 191 18.76 16.26 -16.86
N GLY A 192 19.52 15.92 -17.91
CA GLY A 192 20.95 16.29 -18.02
C GLY A 192 21.85 15.66 -16.95
N ASP A 193 22.79 16.42 -16.42
CA ASP A 193 23.72 15.98 -15.35
C ASP A 193 23.08 15.95 -13.95
N SER A 194 21.75 15.98 -13.86
CA SER A 194 21.04 15.81 -12.59
C SER A 194 21.17 14.39 -12.03
N CYS A 195 20.78 14.22 -10.76
CA CYS A 195 20.72 12.91 -10.12
C CYS A 195 19.76 11.97 -10.86
N GLN A 196 20.27 10.85 -11.34
CA GLN A 196 19.51 9.90 -12.15
C GLN A 196 19.79 8.46 -11.74
N THR A 197 18.81 7.59 -11.88
CA THR A 197 19.04 6.14 -11.78
C THR A 197 19.61 5.58 -13.08
N ALA A 198 20.40 4.50 -12.97
CA ALA A 198 20.83 3.76 -14.15
C ALA A 198 19.65 3.02 -14.80
N ASP A 199 19.73 2.82 -16.12
CA ASP A 199 18.72 2.07 -16.87
C ASP A 199 18.95 0.57 -16.73
N SER A 200 17.85 -0.20 -16.69
CA SER A 200 17.87 -1.66 -16.69
C SER A 200 18.60 -2.30 -15.49
N THR A 201 18.72 -1.57 -14.38
CA THR A 201 19.34 -2.03 -13.13
C THR A 201 18.44 -1.76 -11.94
N ASP A 202 18.49 -2.61 -10.92
CA ASP A 202 17.90 -2.31 -9.62
C ASP A 202 18.78 -1.28 -8.89
N LEU A 203 18.18 -0.20 -8.39
CA LEU A 203 18.91 0.84 -7.68
C LEU A 203 19.42 0.31 -6.34
N GLU A 204 20.73 0.41 -6.11
CA GLU A 204 21.34 0.29 -4.79
C GLU A 204 21.40 1.68 -4.17
N PHE A 205 20.70 1.87 -3.05
CA PHE A 205 20.63 3.18 -2.41
C PHE A 205 21.99 3.51 -1.79
N PRO A 206 22.50 4.74 -1.99
CA PRO A 206 23.75 5.15 -1.32
C PRO A 206 23.69 5.07 0.21
N ASP A 207 22.49 5.30 0.77
CA ASP A 207 22.24 5.22 2.21
C ASP A 207 20.88 4.52 2.46
N PRO A 208 20.85 3.18 2.48
CA PRO A 208 19.61 2.41 2.56
C PRO A 208 19.01 2.36 3.97
N GLY A 209 19.74 2.81 4.99
CA GLY A 209 19.40 2.59 6.40
C GLY A 209 19.69 1.15 6.86
N SER A 210 19.26 0.82 8.08
CA SER A 210 19.56 -0.47 8.71
C SER A 210 18.61 -1.62 8.32
N ASP A 211 17.35 -1.30 8.00
CA ASP A 211 16.35 -2.27 7.52
C ASP A 211 16.31 -2.28 5.99
N VAL A 212 17.17 -3.09 5.40
CA VAL A 212 17.27 -3.28 3.94
C VAL A 212 17.12 -4.75 3.58
N VAL A 213 16.40 -4.99 2.48
CA VAL A 213 16.28 -6.32 1.85
C VAL A 213 16.62 -6.21 0.38
N LYS A 214 17.30 -7.24 -0.15
CA LYS A 214 17.59 -7.40 -1.58
C LYS A 214 16.73 -8.51 -2.14
N LEU A 215 15.79 -8.19 -3.04
CA LEU A 215 14.75 -9.10 -3.54
C LEU A 215 14.80 -9.26 -5.07
N ASN A 216 16.00 -9.18 -5.63
CA ASN A 216 16.27 -9.12 -7.06
C ASN A 216 16.08 -10.46 -7.81
N GLY A 217 15.91 -11.58 -7.08
CA GLY A 217 15.52 -12.88 -7.63
C GLY A 217 16.29 -13.28 -8.90
N ALA A 218 15.58 -13.46 -10.01
CA ALA A 218 16.08 -13.85 -11.34
C ALA A 218 16.92 -12.78 -12.08
N THR A 219 17.07 -11.58 -11.52
CA THR A 219 17.85 -10.49 -12.12
C THR A 219 18.95 -10.03 -11.16
N SER A 220 20.21 -9.95 -11.60
CA SER A 220 21.35 -9.70 -10.70
C SER A 220 22.04 -8.34 -10.87
N VAL A 221 21.45 -7.43 -11.65
CA VAL A 221 22.11 -6.19 -12.03
C VAL A 221 21.70 -5.06 -11.09
N PHE A 222 22.55 -4.79 -10.12
CA PHE A 222 22.45 -3.61 -9.26
C PHE A 222 23.34 -2.48 -9.78
N ALA A 223 22.91 -1.24 -9.57
CA ALA A 223 23.77 -0.08 -9.75
C ALA A 223 23.38 1.04 -8.77
N GLY A 224 24.39 1.78 -8.31
CA GLY A 224 24.17 3.07 -7.67
C GLY A 224 23.64 4.12 -8.66
N PRO A 225 23.22 5.28 -8.16
CA PRO A 225 22.77 6.37 -9.01
C PRO A 225 23.94 6.97 -9.82
N LYS A 226 23.57 7.60 -10.94
CA LYS A 226 24.44 8.48 -11.71
C LYS A 226 24.38 9.88 -11.13
N ASN A 227 25.50 10.60 -11.24
CA ASN A 227 25.65 11.95 -10.71
C ASN A 227 25.29 12.03 -9.22
N THR A 228 25.76 11.06 -8.42
CA THR A 228 25.46 10.92 -6.98
C THR A 228 25.66 12.20 -6.18
N GLN A 229 26.64 13.02 -6.55
CA GLN A 229 26.90 14.35 -5.97
C GLN A 229 25.70 15.33 -6.06
N ASN A 230 24.83 15.11 -7.04
CA ASN A 230 23.62 15.90 -7.30
C ASN A 230 22.36 15.25 -6.70
N CYS A 231 22.49 14.09 -6.06
CA CYS A 231 21.38 13.39 -5.43
C CYS A 231 21.09 13.93 -4.02
N LYS A 232 19.82 13.85 -3.60
CA LYS A 232 19.39 14.12 -2.23
C LYS A 232 19.24 12.80 -1.48
N PHE A 233 20.05 12.60 -0.45
CA PHE A 233 20.02 11.47 0.49
C PHE A 233 20.92 11.77 1.70
N GLY A 234 20.88 10.90 2.73
CA GLY A 234 21.78 10.99 3.89
C GLY A 234 21.36 12.07 4.90
N MET A 235 22.23 12.45 5.84
CA MET A 235 21.88 13.39 6.94
C MET A 235 22.02 14.88 6.55
N GLY A 236 21.40 15.29 5.43
CA GLY A 236 21.27 16.69 5.04
C GLY A 236 22.45 17.25 4.23
N GLY A 237 22.32 17.23 2.90
CA GLY A 237 23.11 18.04 1.96
C GLY A 237 24.18 17.28 1.16
N SER A 238 23.99 17.25 -0.17
CA SER A 238 24.89 16.78 -1.24
C SER A 238 25.92 15.71 -0.90
N GLY A 239 25.62 14.47 -1.30
CA GLY A 239 26.61 13.54 -1.85
C GLY A 239 27.76 13.12 -0.94
N GLY A 240 27.60 13.16 0.39
CA GLY A 240 28.55 12.55 1.30
C GLY A 240 28.45 11.02 1.21
N ASN A 241 29.55 10.35 0.84
CA ASN A 241 29.70 8.90 0.97
C ASN A 241 29.58 8.50 2.46
N ALA A 242 28.35 8.30 2.92
CA ALA A 242 28.10 7.60 4.17
C ALA A 242 28.41 6.11 3.92
N PRO A 243 29.21 5.46 4.78
CA PRO A 243 29.35 4.01 4.72
C PRO A 243 27.96 3.39 4.91
N ALA A 244 27.52 2.59 3.94
CA ALA A 244 26.28 1.84 4.07
C ALA A 244 26.33 1.02 5.38
N PRO A 245 25.39 1.21 6.32
CA PRO A 245 25.35 0.37 7.52
C PRO A 245 25.10 -1.08 7.12
N THR A 246 25.69 -2.02 7.86
CA THR A 246 25.53 -3.45 7.60
C THR A 246 24.05 -3.84 7.70
N PRO A 247 23.45 -4.43 6.65
CA PRO A 247 22.06 -4.87 6.67
C PRO A 247 21.78 -5.77 7.87
N THR A 248 20.74 -5.49 8.64
CA THR A 248 20.26 -6.40 9.70
C THR A 248 19.10 -7.28 9.22
N GLY A 249 18.87 -7.34 7.90
CA GLY A 249 17.70 -7.95 7.27
C GLY A 249 17.49 -9.41 7.67
N GLY A 250 16.41 -9.67 8.43
CA GLY A 250 15.82 -10.99 8.53
C GLY A 250 15.26 -11.45 7.19
N ALA A 251 15.05 -12.76 7.03
CA ALA A 251 14.43 -13.31 5.83
C ALA A 251 13.03 -12.70 5.63
N GLN A 252 12.86 -11.90 4.59
CA GLN A 252 11.56 -11.33 4.20
C GLN A 252 10.89 -12.27 3.19
N THR A 253 9.65 -12.65 3.46
CA THR A 253 8.82 -13.38 2.49
C THR A 253 7.94 -12.38 1.78
N SER A 254 8.25 -12.10 0.51
CA SER A 254 7.22 -11.61 -0.40
C SER A 254 6.55 -12.84 -1.00
N ALA A 255 5.23 -12.90 -0.92
CA ALA A 255 4.48 -14.00 -1.48
C ALA A 255 3.56 -13.45 -2.56
N ALA A 256 3.88 -13.71 -3.82
CA ALA A 256 2.86 -13.90 -4.84
C ALA A 256 2.36 -15.35 -4.75
N PRO A 257 1.05 -15.63 -4.85
CA PRO A 257 0.56 -17.00 -4.98
C PRO A 257 1.22 -17.69 -6.17
N ALA A 258 1.58 -18.97 -6.04
CA ALA A 258 2.09 -19.75 -7.15
C ALA A 258 1.07 -19.71 -8.31
N GLN A 259 1.47 -19.11 -9.44
CA GLN A 259 0.66 -19.13 -10.65
C GLN A 259 0.48 -20.61 -11.07
N PRO A 260 -0.75 -21.11 -11.28
CA PRO A 260 -0.94 -22.45 -11.78
C PRO A 260 -0.30 -22.54 -13.16
N THR A 261 0.78 -23.29 -13.27
CA THR A 261 1.32 -23.70 -14.55
C THR A 261 0.22 -24.47 -15.27
N LYS A 262 -0.19 -23.98 -16.44
CA LYS A 262 -1.01 -24.78 -17.36
C LYS A 262 -0.25 -26.08 -17.62
N ALA A 263 -0.75 -27.18 -17.06
CA ALA A 263 -0.27 -28.51 -17.38
C ALA A 263 -0.39 -28.71 -18.91
N PRO A 264 0.59 -29.35 -19.57
CA PRO A 264 0.45 -29.73 -20.96
C PRO A 264 -0.78 -30.63 -21.09
N GLN A 265 -1.72 -30.27 -21.97
CA GLN A 265 -2.85 -31.13 -22.30
C GLN A 265 -2.31 -32.41 -22.93
N SER A 266 -2.35 -33.51 -22.19
CA SER A 266 -2.14 -34.85 -22.73
C SER A 266 -3.35 -35.22 -23.59
N ILE A 267 -3.08 -35.47 -24.87
CA ILE A 267 -4.05 -36.03 -25.80
C ILE A 267 -4.10 -37.55 -25.57
N PRO A 268 -5.26 -38.18 -25.37
CA PRO A 268 -5.34 -39.63 -25.19
C PRO A 268 -5.35 -40.40 -26.52
N GLY A 269 -4.37 -41.31 -26.69
CA GLY A 269 -4.59 -42.72 -27.04
C GLY A 269 -4.73 -43.17 -28.52
N GLY A 270 -3.93 -44.19 -28.88
CA GLY A 270 -4.15 -45.21 -29.94
C GLY A 270 -3.29 -45.02 -31.20
N VAL A 271 -2.58 -45.99 -31.78
CA VAL A 271 -2.62 -47.46 -31.73
C VAL A 271 -1.23 -48.01 -32.13
N PHE A 272 -0.80 -49.10 -31.49
CA PHE A 272 0.41 -49.87 -31.80
C PHE A 272 0.17 -50.90 -32.92
N ILE A 273 1.09 -51.00 -33.89
CA ILE A 273 1.36 -52.24 -34.64
C ILE A 273 2.87 -52.49 -34.68
N THR A 274 3.23 -53.74 -34.47
CA THR A 274 4.55 -54.31 -34.14
C THR A 274 5.33 -54.87 -35.33
N SER A 275 6.66 -54.62 -35.34
CA SER A 275 7.79 -55.54 -35.69
C SER A 275 8.07 -55.95 -37.16
N PRO A 276 9.30 -56.47 -37.52
CA PRO A 276 10.65 -56.19 -36.99
C PRO A 276 11.83 -56.13 -38.04
N ILE A 277 12.99 -55.63 -37.58
CA ILE A 277 14.43 -55.97 -37.84
C ILE A 277 15.01 -56.07 -39.27
N GLY A 278 16.13 -55.36 -39.50
CA GLY A 278 17.15 -55.74 -40.50
C GLY A 278 18.12 -54.60 -40.85
N GLY A 279 19.42 -54.76 -40.56
CA GLY A 279 20.45 -53.72 -40.63
C GLY A 279 21.05 -53.40 -42.01
N GLY A 280 21.96 -52.43 -42.01
CA GLY A 280 22.86 -52.11 -43.13
C GLY A 280 23.06 -50.60 -43.33
N GLN A 281 24.30 -50.14 -43.21
CA GLN A 281 24.80 -48.81 -43.59
C GLN A 281 25.94 -49.02 -44.60
N PRO A 282 26.35 -48.07 -45.49
CA PRO A 282 25.65 -47.11 -46.37
C PRO A 282 26.12 -47.33 -47.86
N PRO A 283 26.11 -46.39 -48.86
CA PRO A 283 26.69 -45.03 -48.86
C PRO A 283 25.83 -43.92 -49.53
N ALA A 284 26.42 -42.71 -49.48
CA ALA A 284 25.96 -41.38 -49.85
C ALA A 284 25.30 -41.18 -51.24
N ALA A 285 24.39 -40.20 -51.32
CA ALA A 285 24.07 -39.47 -52.55
C ALA A 285 23.55 -38.04 -52.25
N THR A 286 24.40 -37.07 -52.61
CA THR A 286 24.13 -35.76 -53.25
C THR A 286 22.79 -35.04 -53.02
N GLN A 287 22.92 -33.87 -52.37
CA GLN A 287 22.02 -32.73 -52.34
C GLN A 287 21.89 -32.06 -53.72
N PRO A 288 20.72 -31.49 -54.07
CA PRO A 288 20.72 -30.25 -54.88
C PRO A 288 20.14 -29.04 -54.14
N ALA A 289 20.73 -27.89 -54.50
CA ALA A 289 20.59 -26.57 -53.91
C ALA A 289 19.26 -25.86 -54.23
N ALA A 290 18.90 -24.94 -53.32
CA ALA A 290 17.88 -23.92 -53.50
C ALA A 290 18.33 -22.81 -54.49
N PRO A 291 17.38 -22.13 -55.16
CA PRO A 291 17.60 -20.79 -55.70
C PRO A 291 16.97 -19.69 -54.81
N PRO A 292 17.49 -18.45 -54.88
CA PRO A 292 17.23 -17.40 -53.89
C PRO A 292 15.97 -16.56 -54.17
N ALA A 293 15.42 -16.00 -53.09
CA ALA A 293 14.35 -15.02 -53.11
C ALA A 293 14.85 -13.65 -53.60
N ALA A 294 14.11 -13.03 -54.52
CA ALA A 294 14.26 -11.63 -54.90
C ALA A 294 13.04 -10.84 -54.39
N SER A 295 13.31 -9.84 -53.56
CA SER A 295 12.39 -8.75 -53.23
C SER A 295 12.13 -7.90 -54.47
N GLN A 296 10.90 -7.48 -54.73
CA GLN A 296 10.56 -6.15 -55.27
C GLN A 296 9.11 -5.74 -54.93
N VAL A 297 8.96 -4.41 -54.89
CA VAL A 297 7.87 -3.57 -54.38
C VAL A 297 6.87 -3.24 -55.50
N ALA A 298 5.55 -3.18 -55.22
CA ALA A 298 4.60 -2.21 -55.83
C ALA A 298 3.14 -2.31 -55.30
N SER A 299 2.70 -1.23 -54.64
CA SER A 299 1.41 -0.49 -54.72
C SER A 299 0.04 -1.13 -55.08
N GLN A 300 -0.88 -1.12 -54.09
CA GLN A 300 -2.33 -0.73 -54.05
C GLN A 300 -3.39 -1.35 -55.01
N PRO A 301 -4.73 -1.25 -54.75
CA PRO A 301 -5.50 -1.23 -53.47
C PRO A 301 -6.80 -2.10 -53.48
N ALA A 302 -7.50 -2.09 -52.33
CA ALA A 302 -8.94 -2.32 -52.08
C ALA A 302 -9.50 -3.77 -52.04
N SER A 303 -9.93 -4.21 -50.84
CA SER A 303 -11.36 -4.41 -50.51
C SER A 303 -11.56 -4.80 -49.03
N GLN A 304 -12.58 -4.18 -48.46
CA GLN A 304 -13.08 -4.25 -47.08
C GLN A 304 -13.84 -5.56 -46.82
N PRO A 305 -13.87 -6.08 -45.58
CA PRO A 305 -15.09 -6.71 -45.08
C PRO A 305 -15.69 -5.99 -43.86
N ALA A 306 -17.02 -6.02 -43.81
CA ALA A 306 -17.89 -5.39 -42.82
C ALA A 306 -17.80 -6.03 -41.42
N PRO A 307 -18.17 -5.29 -40.35
CA PRO A 307 -18.16 -5.79 -38.98
C PRO A 307 -19.43 -6.57 -38.61
N SER A 308 -19.25 -7.75 -38.02
CA SER A 308 -20.30 -8.57 -37.40
C SER A 308 -20.63 -8.04 -36.00
N LYS A 309 -21.89 -7.70 -35.78
CA LYS A 309 -22.50 -7.39 -34.47
C LYS A 309 -22.66 -8.68 -33.65
N PRO A 310 -22.49 -8.62 -32.31
CA PRO A 310 -23.42 -9.31 -31.44
C PRO A 310 -24.14 -8.34 -30.50
N THR A 311 -25.47 -8.51 -30.45
CA THR A 311 -26.38 -7.92 -29.48
C THR A 311 -26.40 -8.87 -28.29
N SER A 312 -26.19 -8.41 -27.06
CA SER A 312 -26.69 -9.05 -25.83
C SER A 312 -26.74 -8.02 -24.71
N ALA A 313 -27.95 -7.82 -24.17
CA ALA A 313 -28.28 -6.96 -23.05
C ALA A 313 -27.85 -7.60 -21.71
N PRO A 314 -27.74 -6.83 -20.61
CA PRO A 314 -27.18 -7.32 -19.35
C PRO A 314 -28.22 -8.11 -18.54
N LEU A 315 -27.80 -9.26 -18.01
CA LEU A 315 -28.50 -9.96 -16.94
C LEU A 315 -28.15 -9.32 -15.59
N VAL A 316 -29.18 -8.81 -14.92
CA VAL A 316 -29.21 -8.45 -13.50
C VAL A 316 -29.07 -9.71 -12.64
N ASN A 317 -28.09 -9.75 -11.74
CA ASN A 317 -27.99 -10.79 -10.72
C ASN A 317 -28.12 -10.16 -9.33
N LEU A 318 -29.13 -10.63 -8.58
CA LEU A 318 -29.43 -10.30 -7.18
C LEU A 318 -28.42 -10.97 -6.21
N PRO A 319 -28.24 -10.45 -4.99
CA PRO A 319 -27.24 -10.95 -4.04
C PRO A 319 -27.65 -12.28 -3.37
N VAL A 320 -26.71 -13.23 -3.33
CA VAL A 320 -26.79 -14.47 -2.55
C VAL A 320 -26.19 -14.26 -1.16
N GLN A 321 -26.94 -14.64 -0.11
CA GLN A 321 -26.52 -14.63 1.29
C GLN A 321 -25.66 -15.85 1.65
N SER A 322 -24.53 -15.55 2.30
CA SER A 322 -23.90 -16.16 3.49
C SER A 322 -24.01 -17.68 3.74
N GLN A 323 -22.84 -18.34 3.86
CA GLN A 323 -22.57 -19.32 4.93
C GLN A 323 -21.08 -19.24 5.35
N ALA A 324 -20.83 -19.07 6.64
CA ALA A 324 -19.49 -19.09 7.26
C ALA A 324 -19.17 -20.50 7.81
N PRO A 325 -17.90 -20.94 7.86
CA PRO A 325 -17.53 -22.23 8.44
C PRO A 325 -17.53 -22.20 9.98
N VAL A 326 -17.93 -23.35 10.56
CA VAL A 326 -18.01 -23.63 11.99
C VAL A 326 -16.61 -23.77 12.61
N ALA A 327 -16.34 -23.08 13.72
CA ALA A 327 -15.11 -23.20 14.49
C ALA A 327 -15.25 -24.19 15.65
N THR A 328 -14.30 -25.13 15.76
CA THR A 328 -14.18 -26.11 16.83
C THR A 328 -13.49 -25.46 18.04
N SER A 329 -14.16 -25.43 19.19
CA SER A 329 -13.63 -24.87 20.44
C SER A 329 -12.78 -25.89 21.20
N ALA A 330 -11.52 -25.55 21.49
CA ALA A 330 -10.69 -26.21 22.50
C ALA A 330 -10.42 -25.24 23.66
N THR A 331 -10.77 -25.64 24.87
CA THR A 331 -10.69 -24.87 26.12
C THR A 331 -9.30 -25.00 26.77
N PRO A 332 -8.68 -23.91 27.24
CA PRO A 332 -7.72 -23.98 28.36
C PRO A 332 -8.30 -23.42 29.67
N ALA A 333 -7.91 -24.04 30.79
CA ALA A 333 -8.35 -23.78 32.16
C ALA A 333 -7.87 -22.43 32.75
N PRO A 334 -8.57 -21.86 33.75
CA PRO A 334 -8.19 -20.59 34.37
C PRO A 334 -7.19 -20.73 35.53
N ALA A 335 -6.33 -19.71 35.70
CA ALA A 335 -5.48 -19.45 36.86
C ALA A 335 -5.98 -18.20 37.64
N PRO A 336 -5.59 -17.99 38.91
CA PRO A 336 -6.49 -17.48 39.96
C PRO A 336 -6.61 -15.95 40.08
N ALA A 337 -7.72 -15.54 40.71
CA ALA A 337 -8.13 -14.15 40.97
C ALA A 337 -7.36 -13.47 42.12
N PRO A 338 -7.24 -12.12 42.12
CA PRO A 338 -7.01 -11.35 43.33
C PRO A 338 -8.35 -10.94 43.98
N THR A 339 -8.33 -10.95 45.30
CA THR A 339 -9.38 -10.58 46.24
C THR A 339 -9.69 -9.07 46.26
N SER A 340 -10.97 -8.70 46.43
CA SER A 340 -11.52 -7.73 47.42
C SER A 340 -12.71 -6.94 46.86
N GLY A 341 -13.80 -6.86 47.64
CA GLY A 341 -14.73 -5.72 47.59
C GLY A 341 -16.21 -6.07 47.47
N SER A 342 -16.83 -6.47 48.58
CA SER A 342 -18.28 -6.63 48.72
C SER A 342 -19.08 -5.35 48.37
N GLY A 343 -20.19 -5.53 47.67
CA GLY A 343 -21.25 -4.55 47.50
C GLY A 343 -22.53 -5.23 47.03
N SER A 344 -23.39 -5.60 47.98
CA SER A 344 -24.71 -6.20 47.75
C SER A 344 -25.67 -5.26 47.03
N GLY A 345 -26.48 -5.80 46.13
CA GLY A 345 -27.63 -5.10 45.55
C GLY A 345 -28.43 -6.00 44.60
N SER A 346 -29.40 -6.74 45.16
CA SER A 346 -30.41 -7.49 44.42
C SER A 346 -31.42 -6.56 43.75
N GLY A 347 -31.86 -6.89 42.53
CA GLY A 347 -33.00 -6.25 41.89
C GLY A 347 -33.36 -6.89 40.55
N SER A 348 -34.36 -7.76 40.55
CA SER A 348 -35.07 -8.21 39.35
C SER A 348 -36.04 -7.11 38.87
N GLY A 349 -36.12 -6.88 37.56
CA GLY A 349 -37.12 -5.98 36.97
C GLY A 349 -37.17 -6.09 35.45
N SER A 350 -38.22 -6.72 34.94
CA SER A 350 -38.66 -6.62 33.54
C SER A 350 -39.32 -5.25 33.32
N GLY A 351 -39.00 -4.56 32.22
CA GLY A 351 -39.67 -3.32 31.83
C GLY A 351 -39.22 -2.80 30.47
N SER A 352 -40.16 -2.75 29.52
CA SER A 352 -40.02 -2.04 28.25
C SER A 352 -40.23 -0.52 28.47
N GLY A 353 -39.35 0.32 27.91
CA GLY A 353 -39.55 1.77 27.90
C GLY A 353 -38.36 2.53 27.32
N SER A 354 -38.61 3.30 26.25
CA SER A 354 -37.68 4.27 25.67
C SER A 354 -37.49 5.48 26.59
N GLY A 355 -36.23 5.80 26.91
CA GLY A 355 -35.86 7.01 27.65
C GLY A 355 -34.46 6.91 28.25
N SER A 356 -33.61 7.91 27.94
CA SER A 356 -32.19 8.00 28.26
C SER A 356 -31.88 7.78 29.75
N SER A 357 -31.43 6.57 30.08
CA SER A 357 -30.82 6.25 31.38
C SER A 357 -29.29 6.15 31.22
N PRO A 358 -28.50 6.51 32.25
CA PRO A 358 -27.06 6.36 32.22
C PRO A 358 -26.75 4.86 32.13
N SER A 359 -26.24 4.42 30.98
CA SER A 359 -25.79 3.04 30.83
C SER A 359 -24.66 2.79 31.82
N GLY A 360 -24.91 1.85 32.75
CA GLY A 360 -23.85 1.28 33.58
C GLY A 360 -22.78 0.62 32.70
N GLY A 361 -21.55 0.60 33.18
CA GLY A 361 -20.49 -0.16 32.54
C GLY A 361 -20.69 -1.67 32.71
N PHE A 362 -20.18 -2.45 31.77
CA PHE A 362 -20.07 -3.90 31.89
C PHE A 362 -18.74 -4.26 32.55
N ALA A 363 -18.66 -5.37 33.26
CA ALA A 363 -17.35 -5.86 33.71
C ALA A 363 -16.53 -6.31 32.50
N ALA A 364 -15.22 -6.03 32.52
CA ALA A 364 -14.31 -6.45 31.45
C ALA A 364 -14.36 -7.98 31.26
N GLY A 365 -14.43 -8.44 30.02
CA GLY A 365 -14.56 -9.86 29.69
C GLY A 365 -15.99 -10.40 29.70
N THR A 366 -16.99 -9.60 30.11
CA THR A 366 -18.41 -10.02 30.01
C THR A 366 -18.80 -10.14 28.54
N ALA A 367 -19.56 -11.18 28.20
CA ALA A 367 -20.02 -11.40 26.84
C ALA A 367 -20.83 -10.21 26.29
N CYS A 368 -20.61 -9.91 25.03
CA CYS A 368 -21.37 -8.91 24.27
C CYS A 368 -21.85 -9.52 22.95
N SER A 369 -23.08 -9.18 22.55
CA SER A 369 -23.76 -9.85 21.44
C SER A 369 -23.48 -9.21 20.07
N SER A 370 -23.06 -7.94 20.05
CA SER A 370 -22.81 -7.18 18.81
C SER A 370 -21.36 -6.76 18.73
N GLU A 371 -20.59 -7.47 17.91
CA GLU A 371 -19.18 -7.18 17.69
C GLU A 371 -18.97 -5.75 17.19
N GLY A 372 -17.99 -5.04 17.77
CA GLY A 372 -17.69 -3.65 17.43
C GLY A 372 -18.61 -2.60 18.06
N GLN A 373 -19.64 -2.98 18.81
CA GLN A 373 -20.54 -2.06 19.50
C GLN A 373 -19.81 -1.23 20.57
N TRP A 374 -20.15 0.06 20.67
CA TRP A 374 -19.66 0.98 21.70
C TRP A 374 -20.66 1.09 22.84
N ASN A 375 -20.17 1.24 24.07
CA ASN A 375 -20.97 1.63 25.24
C ASN A 375 -20.34 2.88 25.88
N CYS A 376 -21.04 4.00 25.86
CA CYS A 376 -20.65 5.22 26.55
C CYS A 376 -21.19 5.20 27.98
N ILE A 377 -20.31 5.22 28.99
CA ILE A 377 -20.65 5.15 30.42
C ILE A 377 -20.60 6.56 31.01
N GLY A 378 -21.72 7.03 31.54
CA GLY A 378 -21.79 8.31 32.27
C GLY A 378 -21.34 9.55 31.48
N GLY A 379 -21.21 9.44 30.15
CA GLY A 379 -20.73 10.51 29.27
C GLY A 379 -19.24 10.82 29.35
N SER A 380 -18.46 10.09 30.15
CA SER A 380 -17.03 10.37 30.38
C SER A 380 -16.13 9.15 30.20
N GLN A 381 -16.69 7.96 30.07
CA GLN A 381 -15.96 6.72 29.82
C GLN A 381 -16.61 5.94 28.68
N PHE A 382 -15.87 5.03 28.06
CA PHE A 382 -16.39 4.16 27.01
C PHE A 382 -15.86 2.73 27.12
N GLN A 383 -16.59 1.80 26.53
CA GLN A 383 -16.19 0.41 26.31
C GLN A 383 -16.49 0.01 24.87
N ARG A 384 -15.77 -1.00 24.36
CA ARG A 384 -16.02 -1.59 23.05
C ARG A 384 -16.21 -3.09 23.19
N CYS A 385 -17.18 -3.63 22.47
CA CYS A 385 -17.34 -5.06 22.27
C CYS A 385 -16.29 -5.52 21.25
N ALA A 386 -15.38 -6.38 21.69
CA ALA A 386 -14.32 -6.93 20.85
C ALA A 386 -14.14 -8.43 21.16
N SER A 387 -14.10 -9.26 20.13
CA SER A 387 -14.03 -10.72 20.23
C SER A 387 -15.14 -11.32 21.09
N GLY A 388 -16.36 -10.77 20.98
CA GLY A 388 -17.52 -11.21 21.76
C GLY A 388 -17.47 -10.86 23.25
N ALA A 389 -16.53 -10.03 23.70
CA ALA A 389 -16.44 -9.57 25.09
C ALA A 389 -16.28 -8.04 25.22
N TRP A 390 -16.81 -7.47 26.30
CA TRP A 390 -16.63 -6.05 26.62
C TRP A 390 -15.20 -5.74 27.09
N SER A 391 -14.61 -4.68 26.55
CA SER A 391 -13.35 -4.13 27.04
C SER A 391 -13.49 -3.55 28.46
N PRO A 392 -12.37 -3.35 29.18
CA PRO A 392 -12.36 -2.46 30.34
C PRO A 392 -12.88 -1.06 29.99
N ALA A 393 -13.50 -0.37 30.97
CA ALA A 393 -13.94 1.01 30.80
C ALA A 393 -12.72 1.94 30.69
N GLN A 394 -12.68 2.73 29.62
CA GLN A 394 -11.62 3.69 29.34
C GLN A 394 -12.17 5.11 29.47
N ALA A 395 -11.38 6.03 30.04
CA ALA A 395 -11.77 7.43 30.12
C ALA A 395 -11.70 8.09 28.74
N LEU A 396 -12.66 8.97 28.45
CA LEU A 396 -12.55 9.90 27.34
C LEU A 396 -11.48 10.95 27.61
N ALA A 397 -10.90 11.49 26.53
CA ALA A 397 -9.96 12.59 26.62
C ALA A 397 -10.59 13.82 27.32
N SER A 398 -9.77 14.58 28.04
CA SER A 398 -10.20 15.83 28.67
C SER A 398 -10.85 16.77 27.66
N GLY A 399 -11.93 17.45 28.05
CA GLY A 399 -12.72 18.29 27.16
C GLY A 399 -13.69 17.54 26.22
N THR A 400 -13.75 16.21 26.29
CA THR A 400 -14.68 15.39 25.47
C THR A 400 -15.74 14.75 26.37
N SER A 401 -16.94 14.55 25.82
CA SER A 401 -18.00 13.72 26.39
C SER A 401 -18.63 12.87 25.31
N CYS A 402 -19.22 11.73 25.64
CA CYS A 402 -20.02 10.93 24.70
C CYS A 402 -21.49 10.92 25.09
N GLN A 403 -22.38 10.66 24.13
CA GLN A 403 -23.78 10.40 24.43
C GLN A 403 -23.88 9.04 25.13
N ALA A 404 -24.38 9.03 26.36
CA ALA A 404 -24.54 7.80 27.16
C ALA A 404 -25.43 6.78 26.43
N GLY A 405 -25.04 5.51 26.50
CA GLY A 405 -25.74 4.40 25.89
C GLY A 405 -24.86 3.54 25.00
N GLN A 406 -25.43 2.43 24.55
CA GLN A 406 -24.77 1.56 23.59
C GLN A 406 -25.17 1.95 22.16
N SER A 407 -24.21 1.96 21.23
CA SER A 407 -24.44 2.37 19.84
C SER A 407 -23.38 1.79 18.90
N ALA A 408 -23.68 1.76 17.60
CA ALA A 408 -22.73 1.30 16.58
C ALA A 408 -21.53 2.26 16.44
N ASN A 409 -21.68 3.53 16.82
CA ASN A 409 -20.65 4.56 16.76
C ASN A 409 -20.56 5.29 18.11
N LEU A 410 -19.35 5.56 18.58
CA LEU A 410 -19.17 6.38 19.78
C LEU A 410 -19.42 7.87 19.46
N ASN A 411 -20.63 8.34 19.73
CA ASN A 411 -21.03 9.74 19.50
C ASN A 411 -20.35 10.68 20.51
N MET A 412 -19.19 11.21 20.16
CA MET A 412 -18.43 12.17 20.97
C MET A 412 -18.82 13.62 20.66
N VAL A 413 -18.91 14.44 21.70
CA VAL A 413 -19.16 15.88 21.65
C VAL A 413 -18.14 16.60 22.54
N ALA A 414 -17.65 17.76 22.09
CA ALA A 414 -16.80 18.62 22.90
C ALA A 414 -17.61 19.20 24.08
N LYS A 415 -17.08 19.09 25.30
CA LYS A 415 -17.66 19.77 26.47
C LYS A 415 -17.57 21.27 26.23
N ARG A 416 -18.69 21.94 25.95
CA ARG A 416 -18.74 23.40 25.93
C ARG A 416 -18.36 23.90 27.32
N GLY A 417 -17.19 24.51 27.44
CA GLY A 417 -16.80 25.24 28.64
C GLY A 417 -17.82 26.33 28.90
N GLY A 418 -18.59 26.21 29.99
CA GLY A 418 -19.36 27.32 30.50
C GLY A 418 -18.38 28.39 30.96
N ASN A 419 -18.13 29.40 30.13
CA ASN A 419 -17.41 30.60 30.55
C ASN A 419 -18.23 31.31 31.62
N SER A 420 -18.04 30.96 32.90
CA SER A 420 -18.40 31.86 33.98
C SER A 420 -17.44 33.06 33.89
N MET A 421 -17.86 34.11 33.18
CA MET A 421 -17.15 35.39 33.21
C MET A 421 -17.15 35.88 34.66
N ARG A 422 -16.00 35.76 35.34
CA ARG A 422 -15.74 36.49 36.58
C ARG A 422 -15.66 37.96 36.24
N ARG A 423 -16.79 38.67 36.40
CA ARG A 423 -16.89 40.12 36.27
C ARG A 423 -16.03 40.74 37.38
N ALA A 424 -14.85 41.26 37.03
CA ALA A 424 -14.03 42.03 37.94
C ALA A 424 -14.68 43.40 38.14
N THR A 425 -15.25 43.63 39.31
CA THR A 425 -15.79 44.93 39.73
C THR A 425 -14.64 45.89 39.99
N ARG A 426 -14.44 46.90 39.13
CA ARG A 426 -13.55 48.03 39.44
C ARG A 426 -14.24 48.94 40.45
N ILE A 427 -13.69 48.99 41.66
CA ILE A 427 -14.00 50.02 42.65
C ILE A 427 -13.27 51.30 42.21
N ARG A 428 -14.01 52.38 41.96
CA ARG A 428 -13.46 53.74 41.83
C ARG A 428 -13.25 54.30 43.24
N ALA A 429 -12.06 54.83 43.49
CA ALA A 429 -11.80 55.82 44.54
C ALA A 429 -11.97 57.22 43.95
#